data_AF-B8HIA0-F1
#
_entry.id   AF-B8HIA0-F1
#
_cell.length_a   1.000
_cell.length_b   1.000
_cell.length_c   1.000
_cell.angle_alpha   90.00
_cell.angle_beta   90.00
_cell.angle_gamma   90.00
#
_symmetry.space_group_name_H-M   'P 1'
#
loop_
_entity.id
_entity.type
_entity.pdbx_description
1 polymer ?
#
loop_
_entity_poly.entity_id
_entity_poly.type
_entity_poly.pdbx_seq_one_letter_code
_entity_poly.pdbx_strand_id
1 'polypeptide(L)'
;MTRLLRLLVFGLLLIATGATVSACGYEEKKATIEGAIHENAESIPGVTAVNAHVNANTSGTFITLKITADSSDEDELKSIAKGALTKILKDPRIEDGTLAMGVFSPDGSINIGPSDIGCTTSTGTLSSLRACFA
;
A
#
# COMPACT_ATOMS: atom_id res chain seq x y z
N MET A 1 62.33 -8.87 36.52
CA MET A 1 61.06 -8.56 37.21
C MET A 1 60.97 -7.04 37.22
N THR A 2 60.03 -6.33 36.59
CA THR A 2 58.63 -6.60 36.22
C THR A 2 58.29 -5.67 35.03
N ARG A 3 57.99 -6.26 33.86
CA ARG A 3 57.38 -5.57 32.72
C ARG A 3 55.87 -5.57 32.94
N LEU A 4 55.32 -4.53 33.54
CA LEU A 4 53.88 -4.46 33.86
C LEU A 4 53.42 -3.01 33.95
N LEU A 5 53.53 -2.24 32.85
CA LEU A 5 52.80 -0.97 32.75
C LEU A 5 52.75 -0.45 31.32
N ARG A 6 52.03 -1.13 30.43
CA ARG A 6 51.64 -0.62 29.09
C ARG A 6 50.56 -1.53 28.51
N LEU A 7 49.42 -1.60 29.19
CA LEU A 7 48.25 -2.36 28.75
C LEU A 7 47.00 -1.70 29.34
N LEU A 8 46.65 -0.52 28.82
CA LEU A 8 45.36 0.14 29.10
C LEU A 8 45.08 1.23 28.05
N VAL A 9 45.22 0.91 26.75
CA VAL A 9 44.79 1.78 25.64
C VAL A 9 44.19 0.95 24.48
N PHE A 10 43.44 -0.12 24.78
CA PHE A 10 42.87 -0.98 23.72
C PHE A 10 41.55 -1.64 24.12
N GLY A 11 40.63 -0.87 24.71
CA GLY A 11 39.38 -1.46 25.17
C GLY A 11 38.28 -0.49 25.54
N LEU A 12 37.95 0.46 24.66
CA LEU A 12 36.63 1.11 24.69
C LEU A 12 36.34 1.83 23.36
N LEU A 13 36.35 1.08 22.26
CA LEU A 13 35.82 1.56 20.98
C LEU A 13 34.97 0.46 20.33
N LEU A 14 34.05 -0.11 21.12
CA LEU A 14 32.98 -0.95 20.61
C LEU A 14 31.77 -0.05 20.31
N ILE A 15 31.82 0.56 19.13
CA ILE A 15 30.76 0.46 18.12
C ILE A 15 29.35 0.50 18.72
N ALA A 16 28.92 1.67 19.16
CA ALA A 16 27.49 2.00 19.25
C ALA A 16 27.05 2.64 17.92
N THR A 17 27.28 1.94 16.81
CA THR A 17 26.65 2.21 15.52
C THR A 17 25.88 0.97 15.14
N GLY A 18 24.55 1.07 15.08
CA GLY A 18 23.76 0.03 14.44
C GLY A 18 22.47 -0.34 15.17
N ALA A 19 21.53 0.60 15.23
CA ALA A 19 20.10 0.28 15.09
C ALA A 19 19.31 1.56 14.78
N THR A 20 19.75 2.34 13.78
CA THR A 20 18.76 3.10 13.01
C THR A 20 18.02 2.07 12.18
N VAL A 21 16.95 1.51 12.75
CA VAL A 21 16.02 0.63 12.04
C VAL A 21 15.63 1.38 10.78
N SER A 22 16.06 0.83 9.66
CA SER A 22 16.31 1.54 8.42
C SER A 22 15.01 2.05 7.81
N ALA A 23 14.92 3.36 7.59
CA ALA A 23 13.94 3.96 6.68
C ALA A 23 13.91 3.28 5.30
N CYS A 24 15.01 2.58 4.91
CA CYS A 24 15.11 1.82 3.67
C CYS A 24 14.03 0.72 3.52
N GLY A 25 13.58 0.06 4.60
CA GLY A 25 12.61 -1.04 4.48
C GLY A 25 11.19 -0.56 4.16
N TYR A 26 10.83 0.66 4.59
CA TYR A 26 9.52 1.23 4.34
C TYR A 26 9.37 1.78 2.92
N GLU A 27 10.44 2.39 2.38
CA GLU A 27 10.45 2.84 0.98
C GLU A 27 10.36 1.66 0.00
N GLU A 28 11.04 0.54 0.29
CA GLU A 28 10.92 -0.67 -0.51
C GLU A 28 9.52 -1.29 -0.41
N LYS A 29 8.95 -1.37 0.80
CA LYS A 29 7.56 -1.83 1.00
C LYS A 29 6.57 -0.96 0.23
N LYS A 30 6.72 0.37 0.31
CA LYS A 30 5.91 1.34 -0.42
C LYS A 30 5.96 1.09 -1.93
N ALA A 31 7.16 1.04 -2.51
CA ALA A 31 7.33 0.83 -3.95
C ALA A 31 6.76 -0.52 -4.41
N THR A 32 6.93 -1.56 -3.59
CA THR A 32 6.37 -2.89 -3.85
C THR A 32 4.84 -2.87 -3.91
N ILE A 33 4.19 -2.19 -2.96
CA ILE A 33 2.72 -2.07 -2.91
C ILE A 33 2.21 -1.20 -4.06
N GLU A 34 2.85 -0.06 -4.34
CA GLU A 34 2.47 0.82 -5.47
C GLU A 34 2.56 0.06 -6.79
N GLY A 35 3.66 -0.66 -7.04
CA GLY A 35 3.83 -1.49 -8.23
C GLY A 35 2.75 -2.57 -8.35
N ALA A 36 2.46 -3.28 -7.26
CA ALA A 36 1.40 -4.29 -7.24
C ALA A 36 0.01 -3.70 -7.54
N ILE A 37 -0.30 -2.51 -7.00
CA ILE A 37 -1.56 -1.82 -7.27
C ILE A 37 -1.66 -1.46 -8.76
N HIS A 38 -0.60 -0.90 -9.33
CA HIS A 38 -0.55 -0.57 -10.75
C HIS A 38 -0.77 -1.80 -11.63
N GLU A 39 0.00 -2.87 -11.42
CA GLU A 39 -0.14 -4.13 -12.17
C GLU A 39 -1.57 -4.70 -12.11
N ASN A 40 -2.17 -4.71 -10.92
CA ASN A 40 -3.50 -5.26 -10.73
C ASN A 40 -4.60 -4.38 -11.33
N ALA A 41 -4.56 -3.07 -11.08
CA ALA A 41 -5.60 -2.15 -11.51
C ALA A 41 -5.54 -1.87 -13.02
N GLU A 42 -4.35 -1.68 -13.60
CA GLU A 42 -4.20 -1.44 -15.05
C GLU A 42 -4.57 -2.67 -15.88
N SER A 43 -4.53 -3.86 -15.29
CA SER A 43 -4.99 -5.09 -15.96
C SER A 43 -6.51 -5.24 -16.03
N ILE A 44 -7.29 -4.27 -15.51
CA ILE A 44 -8.75 -4.24 -15.61
C ILE A 44 -9.16 -3.53 -16.90
N PRO A 45 -9.94 -4.18 -17.80
CA PRO A 45 -10.45 -3.50 -18.99
C PRO A 45 -11.24 -2.23 -18.64
N GLY A 46 -11.02 -1.17 -19.41
CA GLY A 46 -11.63 0.14 -19.22
C GLY A 46 -10.87 1.06 -18.25
N VAL A 47 -9.82 0.58 -17.56
CA VAL A 47 -8.95 1.46 -16.77
C VAL A 47 -8.00 2.23 -17.70
N THR A 48 -7.96 3.55 -17.55
CA THR A 48 -7.11 4.45 -18.36
C THR A 48 -5.98 5.09 -17.57
N ALA A 49 -6.16 5.27 -16.26
CA ALA A 49 -5.11 5.76 -15.39
C ALA A 49 -5.25 5.18 -13.98
N VAL A 50 -4.10 4.94 -13.34
CA VAL A 50 -4.00 4.53 -11.95
C VAL A 50 -3.08 5.52 -11.24
N ASN A 51 -3.53 6.03 -10.11
CA ASN A 51 -2.74 6.89 -9.24
C ASN A 51 -2.82 6.30 -7.84
N ALA A 52 -1.76 5.59 -7.46
CA ALA A 52 -1.59 5.02 -6.15
C ALA A 52 -0.63 5.88 -5.32
N HIS A 53 -0.98 6.11 -4.07
CA HIS A 53 -0.09 6.70 -3.08
C HIS A 53 -0.06 5.81 -1.85
N VAL A 54 1.14 5.34 -1.50
CA VAL A 54 1.34 4.51 -0.32
C VAL A 54 2.24 5.25 0.67
N ASN A 55 1.79 5.29 1.92
CA ASN A 55 2.59 5.71 3.06
C ASN A 55 2.78 4.52 3.98
N ALA A 56 4.01 3.98 4.00
CA ALA A 56 4.41 2.91 4.91
C ALA A 56 5.36 3.49 5.96
N ASN A 57 5.07 3.24 7.24
CA ASN A 57 5.92 3.67 8.35
C ASN A 57 5.69 2.78 9.58
N THR A 58 6.26 3.16 10.71
CA THR A 58 6.13 2.42 11.98
C THR A 58 4.70 2.33 12.51
N SER A 59 3.80 3.25 12.11
CA SER A 59 2.38 3.24 12.47
C SER A 59 1.52 2.38 11.54
N GLY A 60 2.08 1.87 10.43
CA GLY A 60 1.39 0.98 9.51
C GLY A 60 1.51 1.40 8.05
N THR A 61 0.66 0.79 7.21
CA THR A 61 0.55 1.07 5.78
C THR A 61 -0.78 1.78 5.50
N PHE A 62 -0.73 2.93 4.84
CA PHE A 62 -1.89 3.70 4.42
C PHE A 62 -1.87 3.84 2.90
N ILE A 63 -2.92 3.37 2.24
CA ILE A 63 -3.01 3.30 0.78
C ILE A 63 -4.15 4.21 0.32
N THR A 64 -3.84 5.12 -0.60
CA THR A 64 -4.83 5.91 -1.34
C THR A 64 -4.75 5.54 -2.80
N LEU A 65 -5.89 5.24 -3.41
CA LEU A 65 -5.96 4.78 -4.80
C LEU A 65 -7.06 5.54 -5.55
N LYS A 66 -6.64 6.23 -6.61
CA LYS A 66 -7.55 6.79 -7.61
C LYS A 66 -7.36 6.03 -8.92
N ILE A 67 -8.44 5.46 -9.44
CA ILE A 67 -8.49 4.84 -10.77
C ILE A 67 -9.37 5.72 -11.64
N THR A 68 -8.92 6.05 -12.85
CA THR A 68 -9.77 6.66 -13.88
C THR A 68 -10.12 5.57 -14.89
N ALA A 69 -11.40 5.47 -15.22
CA ALA A 69 -11.91 4.58 -16.25
C ALA A 69 -12.34 5.36 -17.49
N ASP A 70 -12.47 4.69 -18.64
CA ASP A 70 -12.97 5.24 -19.90
C ASP A 70 -14.50 5.28 -20.01
N SER A 71 -15.21 5.12 -18.90
CA SER A 71 -16.68 5.09 -18.87
C SER A 71 -17.27 6.17 -17.98
N SER A 72 -18.45 6.64 -18.36
CA SER A 72 -19.33 7.49 -17.54
C SER A 72 -20.60 6.75 -17.13
N ASP A 73 -20.69 5.44 -17.38
CA ASP A 73 -21.80 4.59 -16.93
C ASP A 73 -21.52 4.09 -15.50
N GLU A 74 -22.46 4.31 -14.58
CA GLU A 74 -22.27 4.00 -13.16
C GLU A 74 -22.09 2.49 -12.91
N ASP A 75 -22.77 1.64 -13.68
CA ASP A 75 -22.72 0.18 -13.51
C ASP A 75 -21.42 -0.39 -14.08
N GLU A 76 -20.93 0.15 -15.20
CA GLU A 76 -19.59 -0.17 -15.71
C GLU A 76 -18.50 0.25 -14.70
N LEU A 77 -18.60 1.45 -14.14
CA LEU A 77 -17.66 1.93 -13.11
C LEU A 77 -17.69 1.06 -11.85
N LYS A 78 -18.86 0.60 -11.40
CA LYS A 78 -19.01 -0.38 -10.32
C LYS A 78 -18.36 -1.72 -10.65
N SER A 79 -18.52 -2.21 -11.88
CA SER A 79 -17.86 -3.42 -12.34
C SER A 79 -16.34 -3.30 -12.29
N ILE A 80 -15.81 -2.18 -12.78
CA ILE A 80 -14.36 -1.88 -12.74
C ILE A 80 -13.87 -1.78 -11.29
N ALA A 81 -14.58 -1.04 -10.42
CA ALA A 81 -14.24 -0.92 -9.01
C ALA A 81 -14.18 -2.27 -8.31
N LYS A 82 -15.19 -3.12 -8.53
CA LYS A 82 -15.22 -4.47 -7.97
C LYS A 82 -14.08 -5.34 -8.50
N GLY A 83 -13.79 -5.28 -9.81
CA GLY A 83 -12.69 -6.00 -10.43
C GLY A 83 -11.32 -5.59 -9.89
N ALA A 84 -11.05 -4.29 -9.85
CA ALA A 84 -9.80 -3.73 -9.34
C ALA A 84 -9.60 -4.07 -7.87
N LEU A 85 -10.61 -3.83 -7.03
CA LEU A 85 -10.53 -4.13 -5.59
C LEU A 85 -10.31 -5.63 -5.34
N THR A 86 -11.01 -6.50 -6.08
CA THR A 86 -10.82 -7.95 -5.95
C THR A 86 -9.39 -8.39 -6.27
N LYS A 87 -8.79 -7.87 -7.34
CA LYS A 87 -7.41 -8.22 -7.70
C LYS A 87 -6.42 -7.71 -6.66
N ILE A 88 -6.55 -6.44 -6.26
CA ILE A 88 -5.69 -5.80 -5.23
C ILE A 88 -5.74 -6.58 -3.91
N LEU A 89 -6.93 -6.95 -3.44
CA LEU A 89 -7.08 -7.65 -2.15
C LEU A 89 -6.52 -9.08 -2.17
N LYS A 90 -6.41 -9.70 -3.34
CA LYS A 90 -5.85 -11.05 -3.54
C LYS A 90 -4.33 -11.05 -3.76
N ASP A 91 -3.73 -9.89 -4.01
CA ASP A 91 -2.29 -9.81 -4.23
C ASP A 91 -1.53 -10.02 -2.91
N PRO A 92 -0.62 -11.02 -2.84
CA PRO A 92 0.11 -11.32 -1.62
C PRO A 92 1.11 -10.22 -1.24
N ARG A 93 1.45 -9.27 -2.13
CA ARG A 93 2.34 -8.14 -1.81
C ARG A 93 1.61 -7.05 -1.01
N ILE A 94 0.29 -7.06 -1.01
CA ILE A 94 -0.56 -6.03 -0.39
C ILE A 94 -1.22 -6.62 0.85
N GLU A 95 -0.43 -7.03 1.85
CA GLU A 95 -0.93 -7.85 2.96
C GLU A 95 -1.79 -7.08 3.96
N ASP A 96 -1.31 -5.91 4.41
CA ASP A 96 -1.82 -5.17 5.56
C ASP A 96 -1.95 -3.66 5.32
N GLY A 97 -2.77 -3.01 6.16
CA GLY A 97 -2.99 -1.58 6.11
C GLY A 97 -4.44 -1.16 5.91
N THR A 98 -4.61 0.12 5.58
CA THR A 98 -5.89 0.72 5.20
C THR A 98 -5.86 1.12 3.73
N LEU A 99 -7.03 1.03 3.08
CA LEU A 99 -7.20 1.38 1.68
C LEU A 99 -8.40 2.32 1.53
N ALA A 100 -8.13 3.52 1.04
CA ALA A 100 -9.12 4.42 0.47
C ALA A 100 -9.03 4.33 -1.05
N MET A 101 -10.09 3.88 -1.72
CA MET A 101 -10.12 3.79 -3.17
C MET A 101 -11.33 4.51 -3.77
N GLY A 102 -11.15 5.03 -4.99
CA GLY A 102 -12.25 5.48 -5.85
C GLY A 102 -11.96 5.19 -7.32
N VAL A 103 -12.98 4.76 -8.05
CA VAL A 103 -12.97 4.67 -9.52
C VAL A 103 -13.79 5.83 -10.07
N PHE A 104 -13.18 6.60 -10.95
CA PHE A 104 -13.73 7.85 -11.46
C PHE A 104 -14.01 7.75 -12.96
N SER A 105 -15.07 8.42 -13.39
CA SER A 105 -15.29 8.71 -14.80
C SER A 105 -14.17 9.60 -15.37
N PRO A 106 -13.99 9.68 -16.71
CA PRO A 106 -12.93 10.48 -17.33
C PRO A 106 -12.95 11.96 -16.92
N ASP A 107 -14.15 12.51 -16.72
CA ASP A 107 -14.40 13.88 -16.31
C ASP A 107 -14.42 14.06 -14.78
N GLY A 108 -14.33 12.97 -14.01
CA GLY A 108 -14.38 12.96 -12.55
C GLY A 108 -15.74 13.28 -11.94
N SER A 109 -16.82 13.31 -12.73
CA SER A 109 -18.17 13.59 -12.25
C SER A 109 -18.78 12.45 -11.43
N ILE A 110 -18.36 11.21 -11.69
CA ILE A 110 -18.77 10.01 -10.94
C ILE A 110 -17.57 9.47 -10.17
N ASN A 111 -17.79 9.06 -8.92
CA ASN A 111 -16.81 8.37 -8.09
C ASN A 111 -17.47 7.15 -7.44
N ILE A 112 -16.93 5.98 -7.72
CA ILE A 112 -17.36 4.70 -7.13
C ILE A 112 -16.32 4.25 -6.11
N GLY A 113 -16.72 4.23 -4.85
CA GLY A 113 -15.95 3.65 -3.76
C GLY A 113 -16.40 2.24 -3.39
N PRO A 114 -15.75 1.62 -2.39
CA PRO A 114 -16.14 0.30 -1.90
C PRO A 114 -17.60 0.21 -1.44
N SER A 115 -18.16 1.27 -0.84
CA SER A 115 -19.56 1.32 -0.40
C SER A 115 -20.54 1.16 -1.56
N ASP A 116 -20.23 1.72 -2.72
CA ASP A 116 -21.11 1.74 -3.90
C ASP A 116 -21.21 0.37 -4.58
N ILE A 117 -20.26 -0.52 -4.29
CA ILE A 117 -20.24 -1.92 -4.74
C ILE A 117 -20.66 -2.91 -3.64
N GLY A 118 -21.39 -2.40 -2.64
CA GLY A 118 -21.96 -3.21 -1.56
C GLY A 118 -21.00 -3.49 -0.40
N CYS A 119 -19.84 -2.83 -0.38
CA CYS A 119 -18.83 -3.05 0.63
C CYS A 119 -18.77 -1.93 1.68
N THR A 120 -19.68 -2.01 2.64
CA THR A 120 -19.73 -1.08 3.78
C THR A 120 -18.87 -1.63 4.92
N THR A 121 -17.64 -1.11 5.06
CA THR A 121 -16.77 -1.39 6.21
C THR A 121 -16.56 -0.11 7.01
N SER A 122 -16.57 -0.20 8.33
CA SER A 122 -16.40 0.97 9.21
C SER A 122 -14.93 1.42 9.33
N THR A 123 -13.97 0.56 8.94
CA THR A 123 -12.55 0.75 9.21
C THR A 123 -11.69 0.98 7.96
N GLY A 124 -12.16 0.58 6.77
CA GLY A 124 -11.37 0.66 5.53
C GLY A 124 -10.06 -0.15 5.57
N THR A 125 -9.97 -1.13 6.47
CA THR A 125 -8.77 -1.97 6.57
C THR A 125 -8.79 -3.02 5.46
N LEU A 126 -7.61 -3.43 4.97
CA LEU A 126 -7.54 -4.48 3.96
C LEU A 126 -8.19 -5.79 4.43
N SER A 127 -8.11 -6.08 5.74
CA SER A 127 -8.81 -7.22 6.35
C SER A 127 -10.34 -7.10 6.27
N SER A 128 -10.91 -5.94 6.58
CA SER A 128 -12.37 -5.74 6.52
C SER A 128 -12.86 -5.76 5.08
N LEU A 129 -12.09 -5.17 4.16
CA LEU A 129 -12.37 -5.21 2.74
C LEU A 129 -12.31 -6.65 2.21
N ARG A 130 -11.30 -7.45 2.58
CA ARG A 130 -11.26 -8.88 2.21
C ARG A 130 -12.48 -9.66 2.71
N ALA A 131 -12.86 -9.47 3.96
CA ALA A 131 -14.01 -10.15 4.55
C ALA A 131 -15.32 -9.84 3.81
N CYS A 132 -15.41 -8.66 3.20
CA CYS A 132 -16.55 -8.21 2.43
C CYS A 132 -16.63 -8.83 1.01
N PHE A 133 -15.50 -9.26 0.44
CA PHE A 133 -15.43 -9.93 -0.87
C PHE A 133 -15.13 -11.43 -0.77
N ALA A 134 -15.21 -12.00 0.43
CA ALA A 134 -15.00 -13.42 0.71
C ALA A 134 -16.22 -14.29 0.36
#